data_AF-A0A832D0N4-F1
#
_entry.id   AF-A0A832D0N4-F1
#
_cell.length_a   1.000
_cell.length_b   1.000
_cell.length_c   1.000
_cell.angle_alpha   90.00
_cell.angle_beta   90.00
_cell.angle_gamma   90.00
#
_symmetry.space_group_name_H-M   'P 1'
#
loop_
_entity.id
_entity.type
_entity.pdbx_description
1 polymer ?
#
loop_
_entity_poly.entity_id
_entity_poly.type
_entity_poly.pdbx_seq_one_letter_code
_entity_poly.pdbx_strand_id
1 'polypeptide(L)'
;MLEGERVKRRIYYWFTTPPLAEFNIFSPEAFITLCYPRINSSCSHRLIKLSRLGVHKIYSLGPSRLPGLELRVLGKGFSSTVVAGSLVNGEIIAIKSRRTDSKRIDLTPEGEVLDIASKAGVAPKPIYWDKDTIVMEAIIGPRLEDILELNLEWPIIEALRAARTLDTLNIAHLEINRPWRNILYRGLYNKAKALIIDYESSSSGCTNVSNLIGGLLPKLKLTISQELREALKYYKRECSSKAYTEIEKIISYSFSFYSL
;
A
#
# COMPACT_ATOMS: atom_id res chain seq x y z
N MET A 1 15.60 -14.51 20.89
CA MET A 1 16.49 -13.43 20.39
C MET A 1 16.42 -13.26 18.87
N LEU A 2 16.54 -14.33 18.07
CA LEU A 2 16.59 -14.24 16.61
C LEU A 2 15.32 -13.66 15.93
N GLU A 3 14.12 -13.95 16.44
CA GLU A 3 12.87 -13.44 15.83
C GLU A 3 12.72 -11.91 16.00
N GLY A 4 13.05 -11.40 17.19
CA GLY A 4 13.01 -9.96 17.47
C GLY A 4 14.03 -9.15 16.67
N GLU A 5 15.20 -9.71 16.37
CA GLU A 5 16.16 -9.08 15.46
C GLU A 5 15.67 -9.06 14.01
N ARG A 6 14.95 -10.10 13.58
CA ARG A 6 14.38 -10.18 12.23
C ARG A 6 13.29 -9.13 12.01
N VAL A 7 12.39 -8.95 12.98
CA VAL A 7 11.37 -7.89 12.98
C VAL A 7 12.03 -6.52 12.88
N LYS A 8 12.99 -6.26 13.77
CA LYS A 8 13.74 -4.99 13.79
C LYS A 8 14.38 -4.73 12.44
N ARG A 9 15.06 -5.70 11.83
CA ARG A 9 15.68 -5.53 10.49
C ARG A 9 14.67 -5.17 9.40
N ARG A 10 13.48 -5.78 9.38
CA ARG A 10 12.42 -5.45 8.40
C ARG A 10 11.87 -4.04 8.58
N ILE A 11 11.72 -3.61 9.82
CA ILE A 11 11.28 -2.25 10.15
C ILE A 11 12.37 -1.24 9.80
N TYR A 12 13.60 -1.45 10.28
CA TYR A 12 14.75 -0.59 9.99
C TYR A 12 15.06 -0.51 8.50
N TYR A 13 14.79 -1.58 7.73
CA TYR A 13 14.98 -1.59 6.28
C TYR A 13 14.36 -0.34 5.61
N TRP A 14 13.14 0.01 6.01
CA TRP A 14 12.42 1.16 5.45
C TRP A 14 12.99 2.53 5.85
N PHE A 15 13.79 2.60 6.92
CA PHE A 15 14.35 3.86 7.44
C PHE A 15 15.83 4.06 7.13
N THR A 16 16.59 2.97 6.97
CA THR A 16 18.05 3.05 6.95
C THR A 16 18.68 2.38 5.74
N THR A 17 17.90 1.71 4.88
CA THR A 17 18.49 1.03 3.72
C THR A 17 18.66 2.02 2.57
N PRO A 18 19.91 2.39 2.23
CA PRO A 18 20.13 3.15 1.00
C PRO A 18 19.71 2.29 -0.21
N PRO A 19 19.36 2.91 -1.34
CA PRO A 19 19.11 2.16 -2.56
C PRO A 19 20.31 1.28 -2.89
N LEU A 20 20.07 0.03 -3.32
CA LEU A 20 21.16 -0.88 -3.71
C LEU A 20 21.96 -0.32 -4.89
N ALA A 21 21.26 0.41 -5.75
CA ALA A 21 21.81 1.16 -6.86
C ALA A 21 20.82 2.27 -7.26
N GLU A 22 21.36 3.35 -7.83
CA GLU A 22 20.59 4.41 -8.47
C GLU A 22 20.92 4.49 -9.95
N PHE A 23 19.92 4.76 -10.78
CA PHE A 23 20.09 4.84 -12.22
C PHE A 23 19.38 6.07 -12.77
N ASN A 24 19.99 6.70 -13.80
CA ASN A 24 19.34 7.76 -14.56
C ASN A 24 18.04 7.25 -15.21
N ILE A 25 17.04 8.10 -15.37
CA ILE A 25 15.74 7.74 -15.97
C ILE A 25 15.85 7.19 -17.41
N PHE A 26 16.93 7.46 -18.14
CA PHE A 26 17.19 6.93 -19.48
C PHE A 26 18.18 5.74 -19.52
N SER A 27 18.54 5.19 -18.36
CA SER A 27 19.38 4.00 -18.26
C SER A 27 18.68 2.72 -18.73
N PRO A 28 19.43 1.68 -19.16
CA PRO A 28 18.85 0.36 -19.45
C PRO A 28 18.00 -0.20 -18.30
N GLU A 29 18.40 0.00 -17.05
CA GLU A 29 17.70 -0.45 -15.86
C GLU A 29 16.36 0.27 -15.68
N ALA A 30 16.28 1.56 -16.00
CA ALA A 30 15.03 2.31 -16.01
C ALA A 30 14.06 1.76 -17.05
N PHE A 31 14.54 1.49 -18.27
CA PHE A 31 13.74 0.84 -19.30
C PHE A 31 13.25 -0.54 -18.85
N ILE A 32 14.13 -1.37 -18.28
CA ILE A 32 13.79 -2.73 -17.84
C ILE A 32 12.71 -2.71 -16.73
N THR A 33 12.84 -1.84 -15.74
CA THR A 33 11.90 -1.79 -14.60
C THR A 33 10.56 -1.14 -14.95
N LEU A 34 10.58 -0.03 -15.71
CA LEU A 34 9.37 0.73 -16.08
C LEU A 34 8.65 0.14 -17.31
N CYS A 35 9.29 -0.75 -18.06
CA CYS A 35 8.68 -1.51 -19.15
C CYS A 35 8.76 -3.02 -18.96
N TYR A 36 8.72 -3.46 -17.71
CA TYR A 36 8.71 -4.88 -17.40
C TYR A 36 7.46 -5.56 -18.01
N PRO A 37 7.57 -6.81 -18.53
CA PRO A 37 8.78 -7.62 -18.61
C PRO A 37 9.60 -7.41 -19.89
N ARG A 38 9.07 -6.73 -20.90
CA ARG A 38 9.72 -6.55 -22.21
C ARG A 38 9.61 -5.12 -22.68
N ILE A 39 10.75 -4.55 -23.05
CA ILE A 39 10.81 -3.23 -23.69
C ILE A 39 10.11 -3.31 -25.03
N ASN A 40 9.23 -2.33 -25.30
CA ASN A 40 8.53 -2.18 -26.57
C ASN A 40 8.54 -0.70 -27.00
N SER A 41 7.92 -0.38 -28.13
CA SER A 41 7.92 0.97 -28.70
C SER A 41 7.29 2.04 -27.81
N SER A 42 6.42 1.68 -26.85
CA SER A 42 5.79 2.64 -25.93
C SER A 42 6.72 3.16 -24.83
N CYS A 43 7.84 2.48 -24.60
CA CYS A 43 8.72 2.73 -23.47
C CYS A 43 9.41 4.09 -23.52
N SER A 44 9.94 4.47 -24.68
CA SER A 44 10.62 5.75 -24.83
C SER A 44 9.68 6.91 -24.51
N HIS A 45 8.41 6.84 -24.97
CA HIS A 45 7.41 7.86 -24.66
C HIS A 45 7.09 7.92 -23.16
N ARG A 46 6.97 6.76 -22.50
CA ARG A 46 6.75 6.66 -21.04
C ARG A 46 7.88 7.31 -20.24
N LEU A 47 9.14 7.01 -20.58
CA LEU A 47 10.30 7.57 -19.89
C LEU A 47 10.48 9.07 -20.16
N ILE A 48 10.27 9.53 -21.41
CA ILE A 48 10.29 10.96 -21.74
C ILE A 48 9.24 11.71 -20.93
N LYS A 49 8.03 11.14 -20.79
CA LYS A 49 6.96 11.73 -19.98
C LYS A 49 7.36 11.83 -18.50
N LEU A 50 7.90 10.76 -17.92
CA LEU A 50 8.41 10.79 -16.54
C LEU A 50 9.51 11.83 -16.37
N SER A 51 10.45 11.92 -17.32
CA SER A 51 11.49 12.95 -17.30
C SER A 51 10.92 14.37 -17.35
N ARG A 52 9.87 14.63 -18.13
CA ARG A 52 9.16 15.92 -18.17
C ARG A 52 8.44 16.26 -16.87
N LEU A 53 8.00 15.25 -16.11
CA LEU A 53 7.47 15.42 -14.75
C LEU A 53 8.58 15.69 -13.71
N GLY A 54 9.84 15.72 -14.13
CA GLY A 54 11.00 15.95 -13.27
C GLY A 54 11.60 14.67 -12.68
N VAL A 55 11.13 13.48 -13.07
CA VAL A 55 11.75 12.22 -12.63
C VAL A 55 13.11 12.08 -13.31
N HIS A 56 14.19 12.04 -12.54
CA HIS A 56 15.55 11.96 -13.10
C HIS A 56 16.31 10.69 -12.68
N LYS A 57 15.92 10.06 -11.56
CA LYS A 57 16.49 8.81 -11.08
C LYS A 57 15.41 7.79 -10.74
N ILE A 58 15.76 6.53 -10.92
CA ILE A 58 15.08 5.38 -10.33
C ILE A 58 16.05 4.61 -9.42
N TYR A 59 15.49 3.86 -8.48
CA TYR A 59 16.25 3.15 -7.46
C TYR A 59 15.96 1.64 -7.51
N SER A 60 17.04 0.84 -7.45
CA SER A 60 16.92 -0.58 -7.10
C SER A 60 16.69 -0.69 -5.60
N LEU A 61 15.42 -0.63 -5.21
CA LEU A 61 14.98 -0.62 -3.82
C LEU A 61 13.63 -1.32 -3.68
N GLY A 62 13.46 -2.03 -2.58
CA GLY A 62 12.21 -2.68 -2.21
C GLY A 62 12.35 -4.20 -2.02
N PRO A 63 11.28 -4.84 -1.54
CA PRO A 63 11.32 -6.24 -1.14
C PRO A 63 11.25 -7.21 -2.32
N SER A 64 10.81 -6.76 -3.51
CA SER A 64 10.59 -7.64 -4.66
C SER A 64 11.78 -7.61 -5.60
N ARG A 65 12.34 -8.77 -5.93
CA ARG A 65 13.36 -8.91 -6.97
C ARG A 65 12.69 -9.20 -8.32
N LEU A 66 13.11 -8.51 -9.38
CA LEU A 66 12.64 -8.85 -10.73
C LEU A 66 13.29 -10.17 -11.18
N PRO A 67 12.51 -11.16 -11.66
CA PRO A 67 13.04 -12.46 -12.08
C PRO A 67 14.14 -12.34 -13.14
N GLY A 68 15.25 -13.06 -12.94
CA GLY A 68 16.39 -13.06 -13.86
C GLY A 68 17.26 -11.80 -13.82
N LEU A 69 16.99 -10.87 -12.91
CA LEU A 69 17.71 -9.59 -12.79
C LEU A 69 18.15 -9.38 -11.34
N GLU A 70 19.21 -8.60 -11.10
CA GLU A 70 19.61 -8.16 -9.74
C GLU A 70 18.86 -6.89 -9.28
N LEU A 71 17.86 -6.46 -10.05
CA LEU A 71 17.07 -5.26 -9.75
C LEU A 71 15.95 -5.54 -8.75
N ARG A 72 15.82 -4.65 -7.76
CA ARG A 72 14.76 -4.66 -6.76
C ARG A 72 13.77 -3.53 -6.98
N VAL A 73 12.50 -3.82 -6.69
CA VAL A 73 11.37 -2.91 -6.84
C VAL A 73 10.48 -2.96 -5.60
N LEU A 74 9.73 -1.88 -5.35
CA LEU A 74 8.81 -1.75 -4.21
C LEU A 74 7.68 -2.80 -4.28
N GLY A 75 7.22 -3.09 -5.50
CA GLY A 75 6.16 -4.06 -5.75
C GLY A 75 6.18 -4.59 -7.18
N LYS A 76 5.71 -5.84 -7.34
CA LYS A 76 5.49 -6.46 -8.65
C LYS A 76 4.17 -7.22 -8.60
N GLY A 77 3.18 -6.74 -9.35
CA GLY A 77 1.87 -7.37 -9.50
C GLY A 77 1.72 -8.10 -10.83
N PHE A 78 0.48 -8.52 -11.08
CA PHE A 78 0.09 -9.09 -12.38
C PHE A 78 0.06 -8.02 -13.48
N SER A 79 -0.40 -6.82 -13.13
CA SER A 79 -0.64 -5.72 -14.08
C SER A 79 0.49 -4.69 -14.16
N SER A 80 1.27 -4.52 -13.09
CA SER A 80 2.17 -3.38 -12.91
C SER A 80 3.43 -3.73 -12.12
N THR A 81 4.49 -2.94 -12.31
CA THR A 81 5.66 -2.84 -11.42
C THR A 81 5.59 -1.53 -10.64
N VAL A 82 6.09 -1.51 -9.40
CA VAL A 82 6.19 -0.28 -8.58
C VAL A 82 7.64 -0.06 -8.24
N VAL A 83 8.22 1.04 -8.73
CA VAL A 83 9.65 1.36 -8.63
C VAL A 83 9.82 2.62 -7.79
N ALA A 84 10.84 2.68 -6.94
CA ALA A 84 11.21 3.91 -6.24
C ALA A 84 12.02 4.83 -7.16
N GLY A 85 11.92 6.14 -6.99
CA GLY A 85 12.73 7.10 -7.73
C GLY A 85 12.78 8.47 -7.05
N SER A 86 13.36 9.44 -7.74
CA SER A 86 13.37 10.82 -7.27
C SER A 86 13.06 11.83 -8.37
N LEU A 87 12.41 12.90 -7.95
CA LEU A 87 12.27 14.13 -8.72
C LEU A 87 13.54 14.97 -8.62
N VAL A 88 13.76 15.87 -9.59
CA VAL A 88 14.91 16.79 -9.63
C VAL A 88 15.00 17.70 -8.40
N ASN A 89 13.89 17.94 -7.71
CA ASN A 89 13.82 18.72 -6.47
C ASN A 89 14.21 17.89 -5.21
N GLY A 90 14.57 16.62 -5.37
CA GLY A 90 14.97 15.71 -4.29
C GLY A 90 13.82 14.91 -3.65
N GLU A 91 12.58 15.11 -4.06
CA GLU A 91 11.44 14.37 -3.52
C GLU A 91 11.49 12.89 -3.93
N ILE A 92 11.31 11.99 -2.96
CA ILE A 92 11.30 10.53 -3.18
C ILE A 92 9.88 10.09 -3.53
N ILE A 93 9.77 9.36 -4.64
CA ILE A 93 8.51 8.97 -5.25
C ILE A 93 8.42 7.46 -5.48
N ALA A 94 7.19 6.97 -5.58
CA ALA A 94 6.87 5.66 -6.10
C ALA A 94 6.22 5.80 -7.49
N ILE A 95 6.68 4.99 -8.43
CA ILE A 95 6.20 4.96 -9.82
C ILE A 95 5.58 3.59 -10.07
N LYS A 96 4.26 3.52 -10.11
CA LYS A 96 3.53 2.34 -10.58
C LYS A 96 3.46 2.41 -12.10
N SER A 97 4.12 1.48 -12.78
CA SER A 97 4.15 1.40 -14.23
C SER A 97 3.41 0.16 -14.71
N ARG A 98 2.50 0.33 -15.66
CA ARG A 98 1.75 -0.77 -16.26
C ARG A 98 2.71 -1.67 -17.04
N ARG A 99 2.66 -2.96 -16.74
CA ARG A 99 3.46 -3.98 -17.42
C ARG A 99 3.10 -4.04 -18.90
N THR A 100 4.10 -4.30 -19.73
CA THR A 100 3.91 -4.36 -21.19
C THR A 100 3.13 -5.59 -21.64
N ASP A 101 3.04 -6.63 -20.79
CA ASP A 101 2.24 -7.83 -21.00
C ASP A 101 0.91 -7.82 -20.23
N SER A 102 0.54 -6.69 -19.62
CA SER A 102 -0.68 -6.59 -18.82
C SER A 102 -1.94 -6.69 -19.69
N LYS A 103 -2.92 -7.48 -19.23
CA LYS A 103 -4.29 -7.45 -19.77
C LYS A 103 -5.04 -6.18 -19.39
N ARG A 104 -4.60 -5.48 -18.34
CA ARG A 104 -5.11 -4.16 -17.97
C ARG A 104 -4.60 -3.17 -19.01
N ILE A 105 -5.51 -2.39 -19.59
CA ILE A 105 -5.19 -1.41 -20.63
C ILE A 105 -5.04 0.02 -20.11
N ASP A 106 -5.54 0.28 -18.89
CA ASP A 106 -5.69 1.61 -18.34
C ASP A 106 -5.56 1.62 -16.80
N LEU A 107 -4.70 2.49 -16.29
CA LEU A 107 -4.51 2.78 -14.86
C LEU A 107 -5.26 4.06 -14.41
N THR A 108 -5.87 4.82 -15.31
CA THR A 108 -6.64 6.04 -15.00
C THR A 108 -7.68 5.82 -13.91
N PRO A 109 -8.52 4.75 -13.95
CA PRO A 109 -9.51 4.54 -12.88
C PRO A 109 -8.87 4.33 -11.50
N GLU A 110 -7.68 3.75 -11.45
CA GLU A 110 -6.95 3.60 -10.18
C GLU A 110 -6.42 4.95 -9.68
N GLY A 111 -5.90 5.79 -10.59
CA GLY A 111 -5.44 7.14 -10.28
C GLY A 111 -6.55 8.04 -9.72
N GLU A 112 -7.76 7.95 -10.27
CA GLU A 112 -8.93 8.69 -9.80
C GLU A 112 -9.33 8.30 -8.37
N VAL A 113 -9.38 6.99 -8.08
CA VAL A 113 -9.69 6.50 -6.73
C VAL A 113 -8.59 6.88 -5.74
N LEU A 114 -7.32 6.80 -6.16
CA LEU A 114 -6.18 7.24 -5.37
C LEU A 114 -6.27 8.72 -4.99
N ASP A 115 -6.67 9.60 -5.93
CA ASP A 115 -6.89 11.02 -5.68
C ASP A 115 -7.94 11.28 -4.59
N ILE A 116 -9.07 10.59 -4.67
CA ILE A 116 -10.17 10.73 -3.70
C ILE A 116 -9.72 10.23 -2.31
N ALA A 117 -9.11 9.05 -2.26
CA ALA A 117 -8.65 8.45 -1.01
C ALA A 117 -7.49 9.25 -0.37
N SER A 118 -6.61 9.83 -1.18
CA SER A 118 -5.50 10.66 -0.72
C SER A 118 -5.97 11.97 -0.09
N LYS A 119 -6.97 12.63 -0.69
CA LYS A 119 -7.60 13.84 -0.12
C LYS A 119 -8.25 13.57 1.24
N ALA A 120 -8.71 12.34 1.48
CA ALA A 120 -9.23 11.90 2.76
C ALA A 120 -8.14 11.45 3.76
N GLY A 121 -6.87 11.50 3.36
CA GLY A 121 -5.71 11.23 4.22
C GLY A 121 -5.41 9.75 4.45
N VAL A 122 -5.97 8.84 3.64
CA VAL A 122 -5.85 7.38 3.80
C VAL A 122 -5.13 6.69 2.65
N ALA A 123 -4.53 7.46 1.74
CA ALA A 123 -3.74 6.96 0.62
C ALA A 123 -2.54 7.91 0.35
N PRO A 124 -1.48 7.44 -0.31
CA PRO A 124 -0.39 8.31 -0.72
C PRO A 124 -0.86 9.38 -1.72
N LYS A 125 -0.25 10.56 -1.65
CA LYS A 125 -0.48 11.70 -2.55
C LYS A 125 -0.06 11.36 -3.99
N PRO A 126 -1.00 11.35 -4.96
CA PRO A 126 -0.63 11.28 -6.35
C PRO A 126 0.01 12.61 -6.79
N ILE A 127 1.00 12.50 -7.66
CA ILE A 127 1.68 13.60 -8.35
C ILE A 127 1.19 13.67 -9.79
N TYR A 128 1.03 12.50 -10.41
CA TYR A 128 0.57 12.35 -11.79
C TYR A 128 0.00 10.96 -12.01
N TRP A 129 -1.00 10.82 -12.87
CA TRP A 129 -1.42 9.52 -13.37
C TRP A 129 -1.94 9.61 -14.81
N ASP A 130 -1.81 8.50 -15.53
CA ASP A 130 -2.46 8.27 -16.82
C ASP A 130 -2.68 6.76 -17.03
N LYS A 131 -3.05 6.37 -18.26
CA LYS A 131 -3.30 4.98 -18.61
C LYS A 131 -2.15 3.99 -18.37
N ASP A 132 -0.92 4.46 -18.30
CA ASP A 132 0.28 3.65 -18.25
C ASP A 132 1.08 3.81 -16.97
N THR A 133 0.90 4.92 -16.24
CA THR A 133 1.74 5.22 -15.08
C THR A 133 1.01 6.02 -14.02
N ILE A 134 1.28 5.69 -12.76
CA ILE A 134 0.91 6.49 -11.58
C ILE A 134 2.21 6.86 -10.87
N VAL A 135 2.44 8.16 -10.67
CA VAL A 135 3.52 8.73 -9.86
C VAL A 135 2.90 9.30 -8.59
N MET A 136 3.43 8.91 -7.44
CA MET A 136 2.90 9.30 -6.13
C MET A 136 4.04 9.42 -5.12
N GLU A 137 3.77 10.06 -3.98
CA GLU A 137 4.73 10.09 -2.88
C GLU A 137 5.15 8.66 -2.48
N ALA A 138 6.43 8.47 -2.17
CA ALA A 138 6.87 7.20 -1.61
C ALA A 138 6.48 7.14 -0.12
N ILE A 139 5.80 6.06 0.28
CA ILE A 139 5.55 5.79 1.69
C ILE A 139 6.81 5.19 2.31
N ILE A 140 7.51 5.99 3.11
CA ILE A 140 8.67 5.55 3.88
C ILE A 140 8.18 5.05 5.24
N GLY A 141 8.11 3.73 5.37
CA GLY A 141 7.80 3.09 6.63
C GLY A 141 7.33 1.65 6.49
N PRO A 142 7.10 0.99 7.64
CA PRO A 142 6.76 -0.41 7.71
C PRO A 142 5.37 -0.69 7.13
N ARG A 143 5.20 -1.92 6.62
CA ARG A 143 3.90 -2.48 6.29
C ARG A 143 3.20 -2.98 7.55
N LEU A 144 1.88 -3.14 7.51
CA LEU A 144 1.14 -3.75 8.60
C LEU A 144 1.74 -5.11 9.02
N GLU A 145 2.17 -5.94 8.07
CA GLU A 145 2.82 -7.22 8.39
C GLU A 145 4.12 -7.08 9.19
N ASP A 146 4.88 -5.99 9.00
CA ASP A 146 6.14 -5.78 9.70
C ASP A 146 5.89 -5.34 11.16
N ILE A 147 4.78 -4.64 11.44
CA ILE A 147 4.46 -4.08 12.76
C ILE A 147 3.62 -5.04 13.62
N LEU A 148 2.83 -5.92 13.00
CA LEU A 148 1.98 -6.84 13.77
C LEU A 148 2.76 -7.83 14.64
N GLU A 149 3.99 -8.15 14.25
CA GLU A 149 4.90 -8.97 15.05
C GLU A 149 5.32 -8.28 16.37
N LEU A 150 5.01 -6.98 16.53
CA LEU A 150 5.23 -6.21 17.77
C LEU A 150 4.04 -6.24 18.74
N ASN A 151 2.93 -6.91 18.40
CA ASN A 151 1.70 -7.00 19.22
C ASN A 151 1.15 -5.62 19.67
N LEU A 152 1.27 -4.61 18.80
CA LEU A 152 0.76 -3.26 19.07
C LEU A 152 -0.68 -3.15 18.62
N GLU A 153 -1.51 -2.49 19.44
CA GLU A 153 -2.92 -2.22 19.13
C GLU A 153 -3.07 -1.14 18.05
N TRP A 154 -2.35 -0.02 18.20
CA TRP A 154 -2.56 1.19 17.40
C TRP A 154 -2.48 0.98 15.87
N PRO A 155 -1.62 0.10 15.29
CA PRO A 155 -1.59 -0.11 13.84
C PRO A 155 -2.92 -0.67 13.33
N ILE A 156 -3.52 -1.61 14.09
CA ILE A 156 -4.79 -2.25 13.72
C ILE A 156 -5.91 -1.23 13.78
N ILE A 157 -5.95 -0.40 14.83
CA ILE A 157 -6.95 0.66 14.97
C ILE A 157 -6.82 1.70 13.84
N GLU A 158 -5.60 2.15 13.50
CA GLU A 158 -5.40 3.07 12.38
C GLU A 158 -5.75 2.43 11.02
N ALA A 159 -5.50 1.13 10.84
CA ALA A 159 -5.92 0.40 9.64
C ALA A 159 -7.46 0.33 9.54
N LEU A 160 -8.16 0.07 10.66
CA LEU A 160 -9.63 0.09 10.72
C LEU A 160 -10.19 1.48 10.41
N ARG A 161 -9.54 2.54 10.90
CA ARG A 161 -9.92 3.92 10.59
C ARG A 161 -9.75 4.23 9.11
N ALA A 162 -8.62 3.85 8.52
CA ALA A 162 -8.39 4.01 7.08
C ALA A 162 -9.43 3.24 6.24
N ALA A 163 -9.74 1.99 6.61
CA ALA A 163 -10.77 1.19 5.97
C ALA A 163 -12.16 1.83 6.10
N ARG A 164 -12.50 2.37 7.28
CA ARG A 164 -13.76 3.10 7.51
C ARG A 164 -13.86 4.35 6.65
N THR A 165 -12.78 5.12 6.52
CA THR A 165 -12.77 6.29 5.64
C THR A 165 -13.09 5.91 4.20
N LEU A 166 -12.50 4.84 3.66
CA LEU A 166 -12.85 4.35 2.32
C LEU A 166 -14.32 3.93 2.22
N ASP A 167 -14.84 3.23 3.23
CA ASP A 167 -16.26 2.85 3.28
C ASP A 167 -17.19 4.08 3.26
N THR A 168 -16.85 5.15 4.00
CA THR A 168 -17.63 6.40 4.00
C THR A 168 -17.57 7.16 2.68
N LEU A 169 -16.53 6.93 1.87
CA LEU A 169 -16.39 7.46 0.51
C LEU A 169 -17.02 6.55 -0.55
N ASN A 170 -17.68 5.46 -0.13
CA ASN A 170 -18.25 4.44 -1.02
C ASN A 170 -17.19 3.80 -1.93
N ILE A 171 -15.95 3.62 -1.45
CA ILE A 171 -14.85 2.97 -2.16
C ILE A 171 -14.63 1.60 -1.53
N ALA A 172 -14.94 0.51 -2.23
CA ALA A 172 -14.59 -0.84 -1.84
C ALA A 172 -13.24 -1.24 -2.46
N HIS A 173 -12.21 -1.49 -1.65
CA HIS A 173 -10.86 -1.80 -2.14
C HIS A 173 -10.73 -3.22 -2.74
N LEU A 174 -11.53 -4.16 -2.24
CA LEU A 174 -11.60 -5.58 -2.62
C LEU A 174 -10.34 -6.46 -2.40
N GLU A 175 -9.14 -5.89 -2.30
CA GLU A 175 -7.89 -6.60 -1.92
C GLU A 175 -7.45 -6.34 -0.46
N ILE A 176 -8.25 -5.60 0.33
CA ILE A 176 -7.91 -5.28 1.73
C ILE A 176 -8.07 -6.47 2.69
N ASN A 177 -8.68 -7.57 2.23
CA ASN A 177 -8.66 -8.86 2.94
C ASN A 177 -7.26 -9.51 2.98
N ARG A 178 -6.31 -8.98 2.20
CA ARG A 178 -4.87 -9.29 2.28
C ARG A 178 -4.10 -8.05 2.74
N PRO A 179 -4.42 -7.50 3.93
CA PRO A 179 -4.00 -6.16 4.33
C PRO A 179 -2.48 -6.02 4.53
N TRP A 180 -1.80 -7.15 4.69
CA TRP A 180 -0.38 -7.31 4.98
C TRP A 180 0.55 -6.48 4.10
N ARG A 181 0.23 -6.36 2.81
CA ARG A 181 1.07 -5.66 1.83
C ARG A 181 0.48 -4.35 1.34
N ASN A 182 -0.81 -4.15 1.58
CA ASN A 182 -1.58 -3.02 1.04
C ASN A 182 -1.80 -1.91 2.07
N ILE A 183 -1.41 -2.13 3.33
CA ILE A 183 -1.45 -1.13 4.39
C ILE A 183 -0.04 -0.82 4.86
N LEU A 184 0.35 0.44 4.74
CA LEU A 184 1.65 0.99 5.14
C LEU A 184 1.46 2.13 6.13
N TYR A 185 2.53 2.47 6.84
CA TYR A 185 2.52 3.53 7.84
C TYR A 185 3.59 4.57 7.53
N ARG A 186 3.22 5.85 7.64
CA ARG A 186 4.20 6.95 7.52
C ARG A 186 4.98 7.08 8.82
N GLY A 187 6.08 6.33 8.91
CA GLY A 187 6.90 6.23 10.12
C GLY A 187 6.41 5.20 11.14
N LEU A 188 7.21 5.00 12.19
CA LEU A 188 6.91 4.08 13.30
C LEU A 188 6.85 4.87 14.62
N TYR A 189 5.74 5.55 14.84
CA TYR A 189 5.43 6.22 16.10
C TYR A 189 3.96 5.98 16.45
N ASN A 190 3.61 6.09 17.72
CA ASN A 190 2.24 5.89 18.18
C ASN A 190 1.29 6.83 17.42
N LYS A 191 0.21 6.27 16.83
CA LYS A 191 -0.77 6.97 15.99
C LYS A 191 -0.29 7.39 14.59
N ALA A 192 0.81 6.82 14.08
CA ALA A 192 1.15 6.97 12.67
C ALA A 192 -0.04 6.51 11.80
N LYS A 193 -0.40 7.33 10.81
CA LYS A 193 -1.57 7.08 9.95
C LYS A 193 -1.31 5.86 9.06
N ALA A 194 -2.30 4.97 9.01
CA ALA A 194 -2.34 3.90 8.03
C ALA A 194 -2.70 4.49 6.66
N LEU A 195 -1.93 4.10 5.64
CA LEU A 195 -2.14 4.46 4.25
C LEU A 195 -2.39 3.18 3.45
N ILE A 196 -3.44 3.19 2.65
CA ILE A 196 -3.86 2.08 1.80
C ILE A 196 -3.34 2.33 0.38
N ILE A 197 -2.84 1.26 -0.25
CA ILE A 197 -2.30 1.28 -1.61
C ILE A 197 -2.93 0.17 -2.46
N ASP A 198 -2.76 0.29 -3.78
CA ASP A 198 -3.18 -0.69 -4.79
C ASP A 198 -4.71 -0.74 -5.01
N TYR A 199 -5.25 0.34 -5.59
CA TYR A 199 -6.68 0.50 -5.85
C TYR A 199 -7.15 -0.15 -7.16
N GLU A 200 -6.33 -1.01 -7.77
CA GLU A 200 -6.62 -1.59 -9.10
C GLU A 200 -7.93 -2.38 -9.13
N SER A 201 -8.21 -3.13 -8.05
CA SER A 201 -9.42 -3.94 -7.90
C SER A 201 -10.59 -3.15 -7.28
N SER A 202 -10.47 -1.84 -7.13
CA SER A 202 -11.49 -1.06 -6.43
C SER A 202 -12.83 -1.04 -7.16
N SER A 203 -13.89 -0.93 -6.37
CA SER A 203 -15.28 -0.81 -6.80
C SER A 203 -16.02 0.10 -5.82
N SER A 204 -17.33 0.17 -5.90
CA SER A 204 -18.16 0.90 -4.95
C SER A 204 -18.70 0.00 -3.83
N GLY A 205 -18.75 0.54 -2.61
CA GLY A 205 -19.46 -0.10 -1.49
C GLY A 205 -18.79 0.07 -0.13
N CYS A 206 -19.45 -0.51 0.88
CA CYS A 206 -19.04 -0.49 2.28
C CYS A 206 -18.65 -1.90 2.75
N THR A 207 -17.40 -2.28 2.50
CA THR A 207 -16.92 -3.65 2.76
C THR A 207 -15.55 -3.71 3.43
N ASN A 208 -14.81 -2.59 3.48
CA ASN A 208 -13.40 -2.60 3.84
C ASN A 208 -13.19 -2.97 5.30
N VAL A 209 -13.97 -2.41 6.24
CA VAL A 209 -13.84 -2.76 7.67
C VAL A 209 -14.08 -4.25 7.89
N SER A 210 -15.14 -4.80 7.32
CA SER A 210 -15.48 -6.22 7.43
C SER A 210 -14.41 -7.12 6.78
N ASN A 211 -13.92 -6.75 5.60
CA ASN A 211 -12.89 -7.50 4.87
C ASN A 211 -11.54 -7.45 5.59
N LEU A 212 -11.18 -6.28 6.14
CA LEU A 212 -9.96 -6.10 6.92
C LEU A 212 -9.99 -6.99 8.17
N ILE A 213 -11.08 -6.96 8.94
CA ILE A 213 -11.22 -7.82 10.13
C ILE A 213 -11.14 -9.29 9.73
N GLY A 214 -11.87 -9.70 8.68
CA GLY A 214 -11.78 -11.07 8.14
C GLY A 214 -10.35 -11.48 7.78
N GLY A 215 -9.57 -10.57 7.19
CA GLY A 215 -8.16 -10.78 6.89
C GLY A 215 -7.27 -10.86 8.14
N LEU A 216 -7.59 -10.10 9.20
CA LEU A 216 -6.81 -10.04 10.43
C LEU A 216 -6.95 -11.28 11.32
N LEU A 217 -8.17 -11.83 11.44
CA LEU A 217 -8.48 -12.89 12.40
C LEU A 217 -7.53 -14.10 12.37
N PRO A 218 -7.21 -14.70 11.20
CA PRO A 218 -6.35 -15.89 11.16
C PRO A 218 -4.93 -15.62 11.66
N LYS A 219 -4.38 -14.42 11.40
CA LYS A 219 -3.02 -14.06 11.79
C LYS A 219 -2.91 -13.65 13.24
N LEU A 220 -3.93 -12.99 13.77
CA LEU A 220 -3.95 -12.53 15.16
C LEU A 220 -4.51 -13.61 16.11
N LYS A 221 -4.91 -14.77 15.57
CA LYS A 221 -5.54 -15.87 16.32
C LYS A 221 -6.73 -15.41 17.16
N LEU A 222 -7.42 -14.36 16.71
CA LEU A 222 -8.56 -13.79 17.40
C LEU A 222 -9.80 -14.63 17.12
N THR A 223 -10.57 -14.92 18.17
CA THR A 223 -11.88 -15.54 18.05
C THR A 223 -12.93 -14.44 17.86
N ILE A 224 -13.85 -14.62 16.90
CA ILE A 224 -14.96 -13.69 16.72
C ILE A 224 -15.97 -13.91 17.85
N SER A 225 -16.07 -12.94 18.75
CA SER A 225 -17.13 -12.93 19.77
C SER A 225 -18.51 -12.75 19.13
N GLN A 226 -19.58 -13.12 19.83
CA GLN A 226 -20.94 -12.95 19.30
C GLN A 226 -21.26 -11.47 19.09
N GLU A 227 -20.79 -10.61 19.99
CA GLU A 227 -20.93 -9.16 19.93
C GLU A 227 -20.25 -8.59 18.68
N LEU A 228 -19.01 -9.00 18.38
CA LEU A 228 -18.31 -8.57 17.17
C LEU A 228 -19.03 -9.04 15.91
N ARG A 229 -19.55 -10.27 15.91
CA ARG A 229 -20.30 -10.82 14.77
C ARG A 229 -21.57 -10.01 14.49
N GLU A 230 -22.31 -9.64 15.52
CA GLU A 230 -23.54 -8.84 15.39
C GLU A 230 -23.24 -7.42 14.92
N ALA A 231 -22.20 -6.79 15.48
CA ALA A 231 -21.76 -5.46 15.06
C ALA A 231 -21.32 -5.46 13.58
N LEU A 232 -20.57 -6.46 13.13
CA LEU A 232 -20.17 -6.62 11.72
C LEU A 232 -21.35 -6.86 10.77
N LYS A 233 -22.33 -7.67 11.18
CA LYS A 233 -23.57 -7.88 10.40
C LYS A 233 -24.33 -6.58 10.22
N TYR A 234 -24.50 -5.81 11.30
CA TYR A 234 -25.19 -4.53 11.26
C TYR A 234 -24.40 -3.50 10.43
N TYR A 235 -23.07 -3.44 10.59
CA TYR A 235 -22.21 -2.58 9.78
C TYR A 235 -22.28 -2.90 8.29
N LYS A 236 -22.23 -4.18 7.90
CA LYS A 236 -22.32 -4.58 6.49
C LYS A 236 -23.64 -4.18 5.82
N ARG A 237 -24.73 -4.07 6.59
CA ARG A 237 -26.05 -3.68 6.07
C ARG A 237 -26.22 -2.17 5.99
N GLU A 238 -25.85 -1.45 7.04
CA GLU A 238 -26.17 -0.02 7.19
C GLU A 238 -24.98 0.92 6.99
N CYS A 239 -23.75 0.39 6.91
CA CYS A 239 -22.51 1.17 6.93
C CYS A 239 -22.45 2.20 8.08
N SER A 240 -23.08 1.89 9.21
CA SER A 240 -23.41 2.89 10.23
C SER A 240 -22.21 3.28 11.08
N SER A 241 -22.13 4.56 11.45
CA SER A 241 -21.07 5.06 12.34
C SER A 241 -21.14 4.40 13.72
N LYS A 242 -22.36 4.16 14.24
CA LYS A 242 -22.56 3.49 15.53
C LYS A 242 -21.98 2.08 15.52
N ALA A 243 -22.28 1.29 14.48
CA ALA A 243 -21.74 -0.08 14.37
C ALA A 243 -20.20 -0.06 14.29
N TYR A 244 -19.63 0.87 13.53
CA TYR A 244 -18.19 1.02 13.45
C TYR A 244 -17.55 1.34 14.81
N THR A 245 -18.12 2.28 15.58
CA THR A 245 -17.63 2.62 16.92
C THR A 245 -17.64 1.41 17.86
N GLU A 246 -18.68 0.58 17.81
CA GLU A 246 -18.72 -0.67 18.60
C GLU A 246 -17.65 -1.66 18.12
N ILE A 247 -17.45 -1.82 16.81
CA ILE A 247 -16.40 -2.69 16.25
C ILE A 247 -15.01 -2.23 16.73
N GLU A 248 -14.68 -0.94 16.58
CA GLU A 248 -13.39 -0.38 16.98
C GLU A 248 -13.15 -0.59 18.48
N LYS A 249 -14.17 -0.35 19.32
CA LYS A 249 -14.14 -0.57 20.76
C LYS A 249 -13.87 -2.03 21.12
N ILE A 250 -14.57 -2.99 20.51
CA ILE A 250 -14.39 -4.43 20.76
C ILE A 250 -12.97 -4.87 20.39
N ILE A 251 -12.48 -4.43 19.22
CA ILE A 251 -11.11 -4.74 18.77
C ILE A 251 -10.07 -4.13 19.72
N SER A 252 -10.24 -2.87 20.12
CA SER A 252 -9.36 -2.18 21.07
C SER A 252 -9.24 -2.94 22.41
N TYR A 253 -10.36 -3.35 23.00
CA TYR A 253 -10.34 -4.16 24.23
C TYR A 253 -9.64 -5.50 24.04
N SER A 254 -9.80 -6.15 22.88
CA SER A 254 -9.17 -7.44 22.62
C SER A 254 -7.64 -7.38 22.75
N PHE A 255 -6.99 -6.25 22.42
CA PHE A 255 -5.54 -6.07 22.56
C PHE A 255 -5.09 -5.66 23.96
N SER A 256 -5.96 -5.02 24.73
CA SER A 256 -5.67 -4.67 26.13
C SER A 256 -5.46 -5.91 27.01
N PHE A 257 -6.09 -7.05 26.67
CA PHE A 257 -5.94 -8.31 27.41
C PHE A 257 -4.73 -9.18 27.01
N TYR A 258 -4.07 -8.92 25.87
CA TYR A 258 -2.84 -9.63 25.47
C TYR A 258 -1.56 -8.96 26.00
N SER A 259 -1.69 -7.84 26.71
CA SER A 259 -0.58 -7.05 27.25
C SER A 259 -0.28 -7.36 28.74
N LEU A 260 -0.92 -8.40 29.29
CA LEU A 260 -0.73 -8.96 30.64
C LEU A 260 -0.21 -10.39 30.52
#